data_AF-B6EIR4-F1
#
_entry.id   AF-B6EIR4-F1
#
_cell.length_a   1.000
_cell.length_b   1.000
_cell.length_c   1.000
_cell.angle_alpha   90.00
_cell.angle_beta   90.00
_cell.angle_gamma   90.00
#
_symmetry.space_group_name_H-M   'P 1'
#
loop_
_entity.id
_entity.type
_entity.pdbx_description
1 polymer ?
#
loop_
_entity_poly.entity_id
_entity_poly.type
_entity_poly.pdbx_seq_one_letter_code
_entity_poly.pdbx_strand_id
1 'polypeptide(L)'
;MSVGLLSFEHQNNKENDIVLAALNIIIDGIASSEVSTETKCAANYIAGLVMADNKGILDPEKQKAILCIFEMAFEVGSVGVMAN
;
A
#
# COMPACT_ATOMS: atom_id res chain seq x y z
N MET A 1 -40.23 15.57 13.07
CA MET A 1 -39.64 14.22 13.14
C MET A 1 -38.61 14.14 12.02
N SER A 2 -37.33 14.21 12.36
CA SER A 2 -36.24 14.16 11.37
C SER A 2 -35.96 12.68 11.11
N VAL A 3 -36.27 12.20 9.91
CA VAL A 3 -35.89 10.85 9.48
C VAL A 3 -34.40 10.87 9.16
N GLY A 4 -33.63 10.29 10.07
CA GLY A 4 -32.17 10.22 10.00
C GLY A 4 -31.69 9.47 8.76
N LEU A 5 -30.85 10.16 7.98
CA LEU A 5 -29.43 9.85 7.87
C LEU A 5 -29.06 8.35 8.00
N LEU A 6 -29.45 7.50 7.05
CA LEU A 6 -29.00 6.10 6.99
C LEU A 6 -28.52 5.64 5.61
N SER A 7 -28.25 6.57 4.68
CA SER A 7 -27.81 6.19 3.32
C SER A 7 -26.36 6.51 3.00
N PHE A 8 -25.54 6.95 3.96
CA PHE A 8 -24.18 7.45 3.66
C PHE A 8 -23.02 6.47 3.92
N GLU A 9 -23.27 5.28 4.48
CA GLU A 9 -22.20 4.35 4.87
C GLU A 9 -21.99 3.14 3.93
N HIS A 10 -22.48 3.20 2.69
CA HIS A 10 -22.30 2.08 1.74
C HIS A 10 -21.58 2.41 0.42
N GLN A 11 -21.03 3.62 0.28
CA GLN A 11 -20.24 3.99 -0.92
C GLN A 11 -18.71 4.04 -0.67
N ASN A 12 -18.25 3.82 0.57
CA ASN A 12 -16.85 3.98 0.98
C ASN A 12 -16.00 2.68 0.93
N ASN A 13 -16.57 1.55 0.49
CA ASN A 13 -15.81 0.28 0.47
C ASN A 13 -14.99 0.11 -0.81
N LYS A 14 -15.58 0.44 -1.97
CA LYS A 14 -14.98 0.12 -3.28
C LYS A 14 -13.73 0.94 -3.63
N GLU A 15 -13.69 2.23 -3.29
CA GLU A 15 -12.48 3.04 -3.49
C GLU A 15 -11.37 2.64 -2.50
N ASN A 16 -11.74 2.25 -1.27
CA ASN A 16 -10.81 1.69 -0.28
C ASN A 16 -10.19 0.39 -0.77
N ASP A 17 -11.03 -0.50 -1.32
CA ASP A 17 -10.61 -1.75 -1.92
C ASP A 17 -9.63 -1.55 -3.09
N ILE A 18 -9.83 -0.52 -3.93
CA ILE A 18 -8.94 -0.23 -5.06
C ILE A 18 -7.59 0.29 -4.57
N VAL A 19 -7.57 1.21 -3.61
CA VAL A 19 -6.33 1.76 -3.03
C VAL A 19 -5.52 0.64 -2.36
N LEU A 20 -6.19 -0.20 -1.56
CA LEU A 20 -5.55 -1.34 -0.91
C LEU A 20 -5.07 -2.39 -1.92
N ALA A 21 -5.86 -2.69 -2.95
CA ALA A 21 -5.45 -3.61 -4.01
C ALA A 21 -4.23 -3.09 -4.78
N ALA A 22 -4.18 -1.79 -5.09
CA ALA A 22 -3.04 -1.17 -5.76
C ALA A 22 -1.77 -1.30 -4.91
N LEU A 23 -1.86 -1.03 -3.60
CA LEU A 23 -0.73 -1.19 -2.69
C LEU A 23 -0.28 -2.65 -2.56
N ASN A 24 -1.23 -3.60 -2.52
CA ASN A 24 -0.91 -5.01 -2.47
C ASN A 24 -0.20 -5.50 -3.74
N ILE A 25 -0.62 -5.04 -4.91
CA ILE A 25 0.07 -5.33 -6.18
C ILE A 25 1.52 -4.84 -6.15
N ILE A 26 1.78 -3.66 -5.57
CA ILE A 26 3.14 -3.15 -5.47
C ILE A 26 3.97 -4.02 -4.50
N ILE A 27 3.41 -4.41 -3.36
CA ILE A 27 4.07 -5.30 -2.38
C ILE A 27 4.39 -6.67 -3.02
N ASP A 28 3.42 -7.28 -3.69
CA ASP A 28 3.60 -8.55 -4.40
C ASP A 28 4.67 -8.43 -5.50
N GLY A 29 4.68 -7.30 -6.21
CA GLY A 29 5.69 -6.99 -7.22
C GLY A 29 7.10 -6.88 -6.64
N ILE A 30 7.26 -6.22 -5.49
CA ILE A 30 8.54 -6.15 -4.76
C ILE A 30 8.98 -7.56 -4.34
N ALA A 31 8.09 -8.31 -3.69
CA ALA A 31 8.38 -9.63 -3.15
C ALA A 31 8.73 -10.66 -4.25
N SER A 32 8.21 -10.47 -5.47
CA SER A 32 8.48 -11.35 -6.61
C SER A 32 9.68 -10.92 -7.46
N SER A 33 10.24 -9.74 -7.22
CA SER A 33 11.32 -9.17 -8.03
C SER A 33 12.67 -9.24 -7.30
N GLU A 34 13.77 -9.23 -8.07
CA GLU A 34 15.08 -8.99 -7.50
C GLU A 34 15.13 -7.55 -6.95
N VAL A 35 15.33 -7.44 -5.64
CA VAL A 35 15.33 -6.16 -4.94
C VAL A 35 16.61 -5.39 -5.26
N SER A 36 16.53 -4.53 -6.27
CA SER A 36 17.55 -3.52 -6.56
C SER A 36 17.19 -2.17 -5.92
N THR A 37 18.17 -1.29 -5.79
CA THR A 37 17.96 0.09 -5.30
C THR A 37 16.98 0.85 -6.20
N GLU A 38 16.99 0.58 -7.51
CA GLU A 38 16.09 1.18 -8.49
C GLU A 38 14.64 0.69 -8.32
N THR A 39 14.45 -0.62 -8.14
CA THR A 39 13.13 -1.22 -7.84
C THR A 39 12.55 -0.66 -6.54
N LYS A 40 13.40 -0.46 -5.52
CA LYS A 40 13.00 0.16 -4.25
C LYS A 40 12.55 1.61 -4.41
N CYS A 41 13.31 2.41 -5.16
CA CYS A 41 12.93 3.79 -5.46
C CYS A 41 11.63 3.88 -6.27
N ALA A 42 11.47 3.03 -7.29
CA ALA A 42 10.26 3.01 -8.13
C ALA A 42 9.01 2.61 -7.33
N ALA A 43 9.10 1.58 -6.50
CA ALA A 43 7.98 1.13 -5.69
C ALA A 43 7.59 2.15 -4.60
N ASN A 44 8.55 2.79 -3.94
CA ASN A 44 8.26 3.89 -3.02
C ASN A 44 7.60 5.08 -3.72
N TYR A 45 8.05 5.41 -4.94
CA TYR A 45 7.44 6.47 -5.74
C TYR A 45 5.98 6.15 -6.09
N ILE A 46 5.69 4.95 -6.59
CA ILE A 46 4.33 4.53 -6.95
C ILE A 46 3.43 4.47 -5.71
N ALA A 47 3.92 3.90 -4.59
CA ALA A 47 3.17 3.86 -3.33
C ALA A 47 2.84 5.27 -2.83
N GLY A 48 3.79 6.21 -2.93
CA GLY A 48 3.56 7.62 -2.61
C GLY A 48 2.47 8.27 -3.46
N LEU A 49 2.41 7.96 -4.76
CA LEU A 49 1.34 8.43 -5.64
C LEU A 49 -0.03 7.85 -5.25
N VAL A 50 -0.09 6.55 -4.97
CA VAL A 50 -1.34 5.89 -4.55
C VAL A 50 -1.83 6.43 -3.20
N MET A 51 -0.91 6.67 -2.26
CA MET A 51 -1.23 7.28 -0.97
C MET A 51 -1.65 8.75 -1.11
N ALA A 52 -1.05 9.52 -2.01
CA ALA A 52 -1.46 10.91 -2.26
C ALA A 52 -2.87 10.99 -2.88
N ASP A 53 -3.25 10.02 -3.72
CA ASP A 53 -4.56 9.95 -4.38
C ASP A 53 -5.64 9.29 -3.51
N ASN A 54 -5.33 8.85 -2.29
CA ASN A 54 -6.29 8.08 -1.47
C ASN A 54 -7.51 8.89 -0.99
N LYS A 55 -7.63 10.18 -1.29
CA LYS A 55 -8.77 11.05 -0.89
C LYS A 55 -9.14 11.02 0.61
N GLY A 56 -8.22 10.65 1.50
CA GLY A 56 -8.46 10.54 2.95
C GLY A 56 -8.98 9.17 3.42
N ILE A 57 -8.97 8.17 2.54
CA ILE A 57 -9.33 6.76 2.80
C ILE A 57 -8.34 6.09 3.76
N LEU A 58 -7.04 6.40 3.63
CA LEU A 58 -6.00 5.87 4.52
C LEU A 58 -5.66 6.93 5.56
N ASP A 59 -5.98 6.65 6.81
CA ASP A 59 -5.49 7.44 7.94
C ASP A 59 -3.95 7.29 8.09
N PRO A 60 -3.29 8.21 8.83
CA PRO A 60 -1.84 8.18 8.99
C PRO A 60 -1.29 6.89 9.62
N GLU A 61 -2.09 6.19 10.43
CA GLU A 61 -1.67 4.93 11.07
C GLU A 61 -1.65 3.78 10.05
N LYS A 62 -2.66 3.68 9.20
CA LYS A 62 -2.72 2.73 8.09
C LYS A 62 -1.62 3.00 7.06
N GLN A 63 -1.37 4.26 6.71
CA GLN A 63 -0.27 4.63 5.81
C GLN A 63 1.07 4.16 6.38
N LYS A 64 1.30 4.38 7.68
CA LYS A 64 2.52 3.91 8.37
C LYS A 64 2.62 2.38 8.37
N ALA A 65 1.52 1.67 8.63
CA ALA A 65 1.51 0.21 8.60
C ALA A 65 1.86 -0.35 7.21
N ILE A 66 1.32 0.24 6.15
CA ILE A 66 1.64 -0.13 4.78
C ILE A 66 3.13 0.12 4.47
N LEU A 67 3.69 1.26 4.87
CA LEU A 67 5.10 1.56 4.67
C LEU A 67 6.01 0.54 5.40
N CYS A 68 5.65 0.10 6.60
CA CYS A 68 6.39 -0.95 7.30
C CYS A 68 6.33 -2.29 6.53
N ILE A 69 5.19 -2.65 5.95
CA ILE A 69 5.06 -3.87 5.12
C ILE A 69 5.94 -3.75 3.86
N PHE A 70 5.99 -2.57 3.24
CA PHE A 70 6.89 -2.29 2.12
C PHE A 70 8.35 -2.48 2.50
N GLU A 71 8.78 -1.93 3.64
CA GLU A 71 10.15 -2.12 4.16
C GLU A 71 10.47 -3.60 4.36
N MET A 72 9.56 -4.36 4.97
CA MET A 72 9.71 -5.81 5.14
C MET A 72 9.80 -6.56 3.80
N ALA A 73 9.01 -6.18 2.79
CA ALA A 73 9.07 -6.80 1.47
C ALA A 73 10.43 -6.60 0.78
N PHE A 74 11.08 -5.45 1.00
CA PHE A 74 12.45 -5.22 0.52
C PHE A 74 13.50 -6.03 1.29
N GLU A 75 13.33 -6.21 2.59
CA GLU A 75 14.26 -6.99 3.42
C GLU A 75 14.21 -8.48 3.07
N VAL A 76 13.03 -9.02 2.78
CA VAL A 76 12.85 -10.43 2.38
C VAL A 76 13.62 -10.76 1.09
N GLY A 77 13.74 -9.83 0.15
CA GLY A 77 14.56 -10.01 -1.05
C GLY A 77 16.08 -9.91 -0.82
N SER A 78 16.53 -9.38 0.31
CA SER A 78 17.95 -9.21 0.64
C SER A 78 18.55 -10.40 1.39
N VAL A 79 17.74 -11.31 1.94
CA VAL A 79 18.21 -12.51 2.68
C VAL A 79 18.66 -13.65 1.73
N GLY A 80 18.83 -13.36 0.43
CA GLY A 80 19.40 -14.28 -0.56
C GLY A 80 20.92 -14.17 -0.77
N VAL A 81 21.61 -13.18 -0.19
CA VAL A 81 23.04 -12.90 -0.47
C VAL A 81 23.92 -13.09 0.78
N MET A 82 23.77 -14.22 1.47
CA MET A 82 24.79 -14.73 2.41
C MET A 82 24.86 -16.26 2.33
N ALA A 83 25.25 -16.79 1.17
CA ALA A 83 25.72 -18.16 1.03
C ALA A 83 26.62 -18.28 -0.20
N ASN A 84 27.83 -17.67 -0.16
CA ASN A 84 29.04 -18.17 -0.80
C ASN A 84 30.26 -17.44 -0.24
#